data_AF-B9Y3T4-F1
#
_entry.id   AF-B9Y3T4-F1
#
_cell.length_a   1.000
_cell.length_b   1.000
_cell.length_c   1.000
_cell.angle_alpha   90.00
_cell.angle_beta   90.00
_cell.angle_gamma   90.00
#
_symmetry.space_group_name_H-M   'P 1'
#
loop_
_entity.id
_entity.type
_entity.pdbx_description
1 polymer ?
#
loop_
_entity_poly.entity_id
_entity_poly.type
_entity_poly.pdbx_seq_one_letter_code
_entity_poly.pdbx_strand_id
1 'polypeptide(L)'
;MRKNKFLTVYACLVFGFLFLPLAIIAVTAFNTAPTISFPISGFTFKWFANVFATKSFLSGFQLSFMLAIVATLIALLVGVPAAYALSRNSVKGKKLLKSFFLSPTIIPGIVVG
;
A
#
# COMPACT_ATOMS: atom_id res chain seq x y z
N MET A 1 -10.69 -15.13 26.59
CA MET A 1 -10.57 -15.48 25.15
C MET A 1 -10.21 -16.97 25.05
N ARG A 2 -11.15 -17.85 24.70
CA ARG A 2 -10.87 -19.30 24.53
C ARG A 2 -9.87 -19.47 23.38
N LYS A 3 -8.66 -19.94 23.66
CA LYS A 3 -7.65 -20.30 22.64
C LYS A 3 -8.15 -21.52 21.87
N ASN A 4 -8.92 -21.31 20.80
CA ASN A 4 -9.33 -22.39 19.93
C ASN A 4 -8.19 -22.69 18.95
N LYS A 5 -7.43 -23.75 19.23
CA LYS A 5 -6.24 -24.14 18.45
C LYS A 5 -6.56 -24.29 16.96
N PHE A 6 -7.77 -24.71 16.60
CA PHE A 6 -8.21 -24.84 15.22
C PHE A 6 -8.25 -23.48 14.48
N LEU A 7 -8.82 -22.44 15.10
CA LEU A 7 -8.87 -21.10 14.50
C LEU A 7 -7.46 -20.51 14.35
N THR A 8 -6.56 -20.80 15.30
CA THR A 8 -5.16 -20.38 15.20
C THR A 8 -4.46 -21.04 14.03
N VAL A 9 -4.59 -22.36 13.86
CA VAL A 9 -4.00 -23.08 12.72
C VAL A 9 -4.56 -22.57 11.39
N TYR A 10 -5.87 -22.39 11.30
CA TYR A 10 -6.51 -21.85 10.11
C TYR A 10 -6.00 -20.44 9.76
N ALA A 11 -5.94 -19.54 10.74
CA ALA A 11 -5.38 -18.20 10.54
C ALA A 11 -3.92 -18.26 10.08
N CYS A 12 -3.09 -19.11 10.69
CA CYS A 12 -1.69 -19.30 10.28
C CYS A 12 -1.57 -19.77 8.83
N LEU A 13 -2.44 -20.67 8.36
CA LEU A 13 -2.45 -21.12 6.96
C LEU A 13 -2.83 -19.99 6.01
N VAL A 14 -3.86 -19.21 6.34
CA VAL A 14 -4.30 -18.07 5.53
C VAL A 14 -3.19 -17.02 5.42
N PHE A 15 -2.62 -16.60 6.55
CA PHE A 15 -1.51 -15.65 6.54
C PHE A 15 -0.29 -16.23 5.83
N GLY A 16 0.05 -17.51 6.06
CA GLY A 16 1.13 -18.18 5.36
C GLY A 16 0.96 -18.14 3.85
N PHE A 17 -0.24 -18.42 3.34
CA PHE A 17 -0.56 -18.33 1.92
C PHE A 17 -0.43 -16.90 1.37
N LEU A 18 -0.92 -15.89 2.11
CA LEU A 18 -0.81 -14.48 1.71
C LEU A 18 0.64 -13.96 1.71
N PHE A 19 1.46 -14.41 2.66
CA PHE A 19 2.87 -14.01 2.76
C PHE A 19 3.81 -14.80 1.84
N LEU A 20 3.40 -15.98 1.37
CA LEU A 20 4.22 -16.82 0.49
C LEU A 20 4.75 -16.08 -0.76
N PRO A 21 3.93 -15.38 -1.57
CA PRO A 21 4.44 -14.65 -2.73
C PRO A 21 5.36 -13.49 -2.33
N LEU A 22 5.09 -12.80 -1.21
CA LEU A 22 5.96 -11.76 -0.69
C LEU A 22 7.32 -12.32 -0.27
N ALA A 23 7.34 -13.50 0.35
CA ALA A 23 8.56 -14.21 0.72
C ALA A 23 9.36 -14.63 -0.51
N ILE A 24 8.70 -15.12 -1.57
CA ILE A 24 9.37 -15.45 -2.84
C ILE A 24 10.04 -14.21 -3.42
N ILE A 25 9.32 -13.07 -3.48
CA ILE A 25 9.89 -11.81 -3.97
C ILE A 25 11.09 -11.38 -3.11
N ALA A 26 10.95 -11.44 -1.78
CA ALA A 26 12.02 -11.09 -0.85
C ALA A 26 13.27 -11.96 -1.03
N VAL A 27 13.12 -13.28 -1.23
CA VAL A 27 14.24 -14.19 -1.51
C VAL A 27 14.86 -13.89 -2.87
N THR A 28 14.04 -13.68 -3.91
CA THR A 28 14.53 -13.37 -5.26
C THR A 28 15.25 -12.02 -5.35
N ALA A 29 15.02 -11.10 -4.41
CA ALA A 29 15.76 -9.83 -4.34
C ALA A 29 17.26 -10.02 -4.10
N PHE A 30 17.67 -11.17 -3.56
CA PHE A 30 19.08 -11.53 -3.39
C PHE A 30 19.64 -12.35 -4.56
N ASN A 31 18.88 -12.57 -5.63
CA ASN A 31 19.31 -13.39 -6.76
C ASN A 31 20.39 -12.67 -7.59
N THR A 32 21.35 -13.43 -8.12
CA THR A 32 22.35 -12.95 -9.06
C THR A 32 21.76 -12.70 -10.45
N ALA A 33 20.72 -13.43 -10.83
CA ALA A 33 20.01 -13.24 -12.09
C ALA A 33 19.21 -11.92 -12.10
N PRO A 34 19.11 -11.22 -13.25
CA PRO A 34 18.33 -9.98 -13.38
C PRO A 34 16.81 -10.22 -13.49
N THR A 35 16.37 -11.47 -13.48
CA THR A 35 14.96 -11.87 -13.59
C THR A 35 14.46 -12.51 -12.31
N ILE A 36 13.15 -12.43 -12.07
CA ILE A 36 12.49 -13.12 -10.96
C ILE A 36 12.48 -14.61 -11.30
N SER A 37 13.49 -15.34 -10.86
CA SER A 37 13.61 -16.78 -10.98
C SER A 37 13.74 -17.44 -9.62
N PHE A 38 13.01 -18.54 -9.43
CA PHE A 38 13.06 -19.37 -8.24
C PHE A 38 13.30 -20.83 -8.65
N PRO A 39 14.24 -21.56 -8.04
CA PRO A 39 15.14 -21.16 -6.94
C PRO A 39 16.21 -20.13 -7.37
N ILE A 40 16.76 -19.37 -6.41
CA ILE A 40 17.83 -18.41 -6.68
C ILE A 40 19.09 -19.12 -7.17
N SER A 41 19.76 -18.56 -8.18
CA SER A 41 20.99 -19.14 -8.72
C SER A 41 22.23 -18.81 -7.87
N GLY A 42 22.16 -17.73 -7.09
CA GLY A 42 23.19 -17.31 -6.15
C GLY A 42 22.69 -16.18 -5.26
N PHE A 43 23.41 -15.89 -4.19
CA PHE A 43 23.09 -14.84 -3.21
C PHE A 43 23.96 -13.60 -3.42
N THR A 44 23.37 -12.42 -3.52
CA THR A 44 24.08 -11.15 -3.72
C THR A 44 23.35 -9.96 -3.11
N PHE A 45 24.09 -8.91 -2.73
CA PHE A 45 23.57 -7.61 -2.34
C PHE A 45 23.66 -6.55 -3.46
N LYS A 46 24.03 -6.96 -4.68
CA LYS A 46 24.25 -6.07 -5.82
C LYS A 46 23.08 -5.09 -6.05
N TRP A 47 21.85 -5.59 -6.02
CA TRP A 47 20.66 -4.78 -6.29
C TRP A 47 20.41 -3.72 -5.21
N PHE A 48 20.68 -4.04 -3.94
CA PHE A 48 20.58 -3.08 -2.83
C PHE A 48 21.61 -1.96 -2.97
N ALA A 49 22.83 -2.26 -3.40
CA ALA A 49 23.83 -1.23 -3.69
C ALA A 49 23.46 -0.41 -4.94
N ASN A 50 22.92 -1.06 -5.97
CA ASN A 50 22.56 -0.41 -7.24
C ASN A 50 21.43 0.62 -7.11
N VAL A 51 20.55 0.46 -6.11
CA VAL A 51 19.51 1.43 -5.75
C VAL A 51 20.12 2.82 -5.49
N PHE A 52 21.25 2.89 -4.79
CA PHE A 52 21.92 4.15 -4.49
C PHE A 52 22.77 4.69 -5.65
N ALA A 53 23.22 3.81 -6.55
CA ALA A 53 23.94 4.21 -7.76
C ALA A 53 23.01 4.80 -8.84
N THR A 54 21.73 4.43 -8.82
CA THR A 54 20.77 4.78 -9.87
C THR A 54 20.06 6.09 -9.53
N LYS A 55 20.52 7.21 -10.11
CA LYS A 55 19.91 8.54 -9.88
C LYS A 55 18.41 8.58 -10.15
N SER A 56 17.95 7.95 -11.23
CA SER A 56 16.52 7.91 -11.60
C SER A 56 15.66 7.20 -10.54
N PHE A 57 16.21 6.17 -9.88
CA PHE A 57 15.52 5.49 -8.80
C PHE A 57 15.41 6.40 -7.56
N LEU A 58 16.53 7.02 -7.16
CA LEU A 58 16.57 7.92 -6.00
C LEU A 58 15.65 9.14 -6.17
N SER A 59 15.67 9.78 -7.33
CA SER A 59 14.80 10.94 -7.59
C SER A 59 13.32 10.53 -7.60
N GLY A 60 12.97 9.39 -8.21
CA GLY A 60 11.62 8.84 -8.18
C GLY A 60 11.16 8.50 -6.76
N PHE A 61 12.03 7.90 -5.96
CA PHE A 61 11.77 7.59 -4.55
C PHE A 61 11.52 8.85 -3.72
N GLN A 62 12.38 9.86 -3.83
CA GLN A 62 12.23 11.14 -3.12
C GLN A 62 10.93 11.85 -3.49
N LEU A 63 10.62 11.92 -4.79
CA LEU A 63 9.38 12.52 -5.27
C LEU A 63 8.15 11.79 -4.74
N SER A 64 8.13 10.45 -4.83
CA SER A 64 7.01 9.63 -4.34
C SER A 64 6.83 9.79 -2.83
N PHE A 65 7.93 9.82 -2.08
CA PHE A 65 7.90 9.98 -0.63
C PHE A 65 7.37 11.35 -0.21
N MET A 66 7.88 12.43 -0.82
CA MET A 66 7.40 13.80 -0.58
C MET A 66 5.93 13.92 -0.95
N LEU A 67 5.54 13.41 -2.13
CA LEU A 67 4.17 13.46 -2.61
C LEU A 67 3.22 12.69 -1.68
N ALA A 68 3.61 11.51 -1.20
CA ALA A 68 2.81 10.71 -0.28
C ALA A 68 2.56 11.45 1.05
N ILE A 69 3.57 12.11 1.60
CA ILE A 69 3.44 12.90 2.84
C ILE A 69 2.49 14.08 2.63
N VAL A 70 2.75 14.89 1.61
CA VAL A 70 1.94 16.10 1.33
C VAL A 70 0.49 15.71 1.03
N ALA A 71 0.27 14.71 0.19
CA ALA A 71 -1.07 14.22 -0.14
C ALA A 71 -1.80 13.70 1.10
N THR A 72 -1.12 12.93 1.96
CA THR A 72 -1.71 12.42 3.21
C THR A 72 -2.07 13.54 4.17
N LEU A 73 -1.21 14.54 4.33
CA LEU A 73 -1.48 15.69 5.19
C LEU A 73 -2.69 16.49 4.71
N ILE A 74 -2.76 16.80 3.41
CA ILE A 74 -3.91 17.49 2.82
C ILE A 74 -5.18 16.65 2.98
N ALA A 75 -5.11 15.34 2.71
CA ALA A 75 -6.23 14.43 2.87
C ALA A 75 -6.74 14.39 4.32
N LEU A 76 -5.84 14.40 5.32
CA LEU A 76 -6.22 14.45 6.73
C LEU A 76 -6.83 15.80 7.12
N LEU A 77 -6.23 16.90 6.68
CA LEU A 77 -6.71 18.25 6.98
C LEU A 77 -8.11 18.51 6.44
N VAL A 78 -8.45 17.94 5.29
CA VAL A 78 -9.79 18.08 4.70
C VAL A 78 -10.74 16.97 5.17
N GLY A 79 -10.28 15.73 5.15
CA GLY A 79 -11.08 14.54 5.41
C GLY A 79 -11.52 14.40 6.86
N VAL A 80 -10.66 14.70 7.83
CA VAL A 80 -10.99 14.55 9.26
C VAL A 80 -12.09 15.54 9.68
N PRO A 81 -12.02 16.86 9.39
CA PRO A 81 -13.11 17.78 9.71
C PRO A 81 -14.40 17.45 8.95
N ALA A 82 -14.31 17.05 7.68
CA ALA A 82 -15.47 16.67 6.90
C ALA A 82 -16.18 15.44 7.49
N ALA A 83 -15.43 14.40 7.85
CA ALA A 83 -15.96 13.20 8.50
C ALA A 83 -16.60 13.53 9.86
N TYR A 84 -15.93 14.39 10.65
CA TYR A 84 -16.44 14.82 11.95
C TYR A 84 -17.76 15.60 11.84
N ALA A 85 -17.82 16.60 10.95
CA ALA A 85 -19.02 17.40 10.72
C ALA A 85 -20.20 16.57 10.20
N LEU A 86 -19.95 15.66 9.25
CA LEU A 86 -20.98 14.78 8.70
C LEU A 86 -21.46 13.72 9.71
N SER A 87 -20.61 13.29 10.65
CA SER A 87 -20.99 12.33 11.68
C SER A 87 -21.85 12.98 12.77
N ARG A 88 -21.39 14.11 13.32
CA ARG A 88 -21.94 14.66 14.58
C ARG A 88 -22.96 15.79 14.39
N ASN A 89 -22.91 16.52 13.29
CA ASN A 89 -23.78 17.68 13.05
C ASN A 89 -24.81 17.43 11.94
N SER A 90 -25.97 18.08 12.05
CA SER A 90 -26.95 18.22 10.97
C SER A 90 -26.53 19.36 10.03
N VAL A 91 -25.46 19.14 9.27
CA VAL A 91 -24.95 20.12 8.31
C VAL A 91 -25.96 20.33 7.18
N LYS A 92 -26.29 21.58 6.83
CA LYS A 92 -27.10 21.89 5.64
C LYS A 92 -26.32 21.41 4.40
N GLY A 93 -26.94 20.61 3.53
CA GLY A 93 -26.28 20.03 2.35
C GLY A 93 -25.54 18.70 2.58
N LYS A 94 -25.74 18.05 3.74
CA LYS A 94 -25.12 16.74 4.10
C LYS A 94 -25.17 15.67 3.01
N LYS A 95 -26.30 15.57 2.28
CA LYS A 95 -26.47 14.58 1.20
C LYS A 95 -25.56 14.87 -0.01
N LEU A 96 -25.43 16.14 -0.40
CA LEU A 96 -24.57 16.56 -1.51
C LEU A 96 -23.09 16.34 -1.16
N LEU A 97 -22.66 16.74 0.04
CA LEU A 97 -21.29 16.52 0.51
C LEU A 97 -20.95 15.03 0.56
N LYS A 98 -21.82 14.19 1.12
CA LYS A 98 -21.61 12.73 1.10
C LYS A 98 -21.50 12.18 -0.32
N SER A 99 -22.37 12.62 -1.23
CA SER A 99 -22.34 12.16 -2.63
C SER A 99 -21.06 12.59 -3.35
N PHE A 100 -20.54 13.80 -3.07
CA PHE A 100 -19.29 14.29 -3.63
C PHE A 100 -18.07 13.52 -3.12
N PHE A 101 -18.01 13.19 -1.83
CA PHE A 101 -16.90 12.38 -1.29
C PHE A 101 -16.96 10.91 -1.71
N LEU A 102 -18.15 10.37 -1.99
CA LEU A 102 -18.33 8.98 -2.43
C LEU A 102 -18.21 8.81 -3.94
N SER A 103 -18.43 9.87 -4.74
CA SER A 103 -18.37 9.77 -6.20
C SER A 103 -17.04 9.22 -6.76
N PRO A 104 -15.85 9.56 -6.22
CA PRO A 104 -14.60 9.01 -6.73
C PRO A 104 -14.46 7.51 -6.47
N THR A 105 -15.20 6.95 -5.51
CA THR A 105 -15.21 5.51 -5.24
C THR A 105 -16.04 4.74 -6.27
N ILE A 106 -16.99 5.41 -6.92
CA ILE A 106 -17.90 4.80 -7.91
C ILE A 106 -17.28 4.86 -9.31
N ILE A 107 -16.47 5.88 -9.60
CA ILE A 107 -15.80 6.02 -10.90
C ILE A 107 -14.66 4.98 -10.99
N PRO A 108 -14.69 4.06 -11.97
CA PRO A 108 -13.60 3.13 -12.17
C PRO A 108 -12.32 3.91 -12.50
N GLY A 109 -11.21 3.60 -11.81
CA GLY A 109 -9.94 4.33 -11.96
C GLY A 109 -9.41 4.40 -13.40
N ILE A 110 -9.87 3.52 -14.28
CA ILE A 110 -9.48 3.49 -15.70
C ILE A 110 -10.05 4.66 -16.54
N VAL A 111 -11.08 5.35 -16.05
CA VAL A 111 -11.76 6.45 -16.79
C VAL A 111 -11.16 7.83 -16.48
N VAL A 112 -10.34 7.92 -15.42
CA VAL A 112 -9.75 9.17 -14.93
C VAL A 112 -8.31 9.36 -15.44
N GLY A 113 -7.80 8.42 -16.25
CA GLY A 113 -6.46 8.42 -16.84
C GLY A 113 -6.43 8.99 -18.25
#